data_AF-A0A7W6ZPB8-F1
#
_entry.id   AF-A0A7W6ZPB8-F1
#
_cell.length_a   1.000
_cell.length_b   1.000
_cell.length_c   1.000
_cell.angle_alpha   90.00
_cell.angle_beta   90.00
_cell.angle_gamma   90.00
#
_symmetry.space_group_name_H-M   'P 1'
#
loop_
_entity.id
_entity.type
_entity.pdbx_description
1 polymer ?
#
loop_
_entity_poly.entity_id
_entity_poly.type
_entity_poly.pdbx_seq_one_letter_code
_entity_poly.pdbx_strand_id
1 'polypeptide(L)'
;MGASTGDLVNRAAFHTLSAQDQARLDEIARRTPRKQGQTKAGWADALKAAHPDLSAADAAIVVGTLKHNIAVRAAFRTLSAEDQARLDEIKAATPRKQWESNAAYADRLKARHPDISAADAAYLVGGVKDDITKRAAFQTLSAQDQAKLDEIARQTPQLPGQTKAGWADDVKEANPDISAADAAYLVGAIKHNIARRAAFRTLSAEDQARLDEIKAATPRLPGQSNAAYADRLKARHPDISAADAAEVVGTIKHNIARRAAFQTVSAQDQARLDEIKAATPREQWESNAAYADRLKAVNPDLSAALAAMAVGSAKHDIARRAAFQTLSAQDQARLDEIARRTPQKPGQSKADWADDVKEDNPDISAAHAAIVVGATKDNIAVRTAFQKLSAEDRARLDEIKAATPRKQGQSKGDYADDLKAVNPDLSAALAAIAVGSSKKMIAGRASFKVISDRS
;
A
#
# COMPACT_ATOMS: atom_id res chain seq x y z
N MET A 1 -6.25 -7.25 -4.00
CA MET A 1 -6.81 -5.96 -4.47
C MET A 1 -6.05 -5.57 -5.72
N GLY A 2 -6.74 -5.46 -6.86
CA GLY A 2 -6.28 -4.57 -7.91
C GLY A 2 -6.50 -3.16 -7.37
N ALA A 3 -5.45 -2.32 -7.40
CA ALA A 3 -5.65 -0.88 -7.34
C ALA A 3 -6.70 -0.53 -8.41
N SER A 4 -7.67 0.32 -8.07
CA SER A 4 -8.61 0.80 -9.09
C SER A 4 -7.79 1.35 -10.26
N THR A 5 -8.25 1.20 -11.50
CA THR A 5 -7.53 1.71 -12.68
C THR A 5 -7.17 3.21 -12.50
N GLY A 6 -7.94 3.95 -11.70
CA GLY A 6 -7.64 5.33 -11.29
C GLY A 6 -6.46 5.49 -10.30
N ASP A 7 -6.19 4.53 -9.42
CA ASP A 7 -5.06 4.62 -8.46
C ASP A 7 -3.70 4.29 -9.10
N LEU A 8 -3.69 3.45 -10.14
CA LEU A 8 -2.48 3.12 -10.92
C LEU A 8 -2.06 4.27 -11.83
N VAL A 9 -3.03 4.94 -12.46
CA VAL A 9 -2.79 6.12 -13.33
C VAL A 9 -2.24 7.32 -12.55
N ASN A 10 -2.44 7.37 -11.23
CA ASN A 10 -1.97 8.48 -10.37
C ASN A 10 -0.57 8.27 -9.73
N ARG A 11 0.13 7.17 -10.07
CA ARG A 11 1.52 6.94 -9.63
C ARG A 11 2.48 7.53 -10.67
N ALA A 12 3.48 8.27 -10.21
CA ALA A 12 4.54 8.86 -11.05
C ALA A 12 5.16 7.88 -12.08
N ALA A 13 5.23 6.59 -11.75
CA ALA A 13 5.76 5.54 -12.63
C ALA A 13 4.86 5.17 -13.83
N PHE A 14 3.63 5.67 -13.91
CA PHE A 14 2.66 5.38 -14.98
C PHE A 14 2.25 6.62 -15.78
N HIS A 15 2.83 7.79 -15.48
CA HIS A 15 2.71 8.96 -16.37
C HIS A 15 3.75 8.82 -17.49
N THR A 16 3.29 8.77 -18.73
CA THR A 16 4.14 8.93 -19.91
C THR A 16 4.56 10.40 -19.99
N LEU A 17 5.58 10.78 -19.22
CA LEU A 17 6.16 12.12 -19.29
C LEU A 17 7.02 12.20 -20.55
N SER A 18 6.98 13.35 -21.23
CA SER A 18 7.96 13.64 -22.26
C SER A 18 9.37 13.68 -21.62
N ALA A 19 10.42 13.39 -22.39
CA ALA A 19 11.79 13.50 -21.89
C ALA A 19 12.11 14.95 -21.42
N GLN A 20 11.47 15.94 -22.03
CA GLN A 20 11.57 17.35 -21.66
C GLN A 20 10.92 17.63 -20.30
N ASP A 21 9.72 17.11 -20.04
CA ASP A 21 9.04 17.26 -18.74
C ASP A 21 9.81 16.55 -17.63
N GLN A 22 10.34 15.37 -17.90
CA GLN A 22 11.17 14.66 -16.92
C GLN A 22 12.43 15.44 -16.57
N ALA A 23 13.14 15.99 -17.56
CA ALA A 23 14.33 16.81 -17.34
C ALA A 23 14.00 18.10 -16.56
N ARG A 24 12.86 18.73 -16.85
CA ARG A 24 12.37 19.91 -16.12
C ARG A 24 12.11 19.60 -14.65
N LEU A 25 11.42 18.49 -14.36
CA LEU A 25 11.10 18.08 -12.99
C LEU A 25 12.36 17.64 -12.21
N ASP A 26 13.29 16.96 -12.87
CA ASP A 26 14.59 16.58 -12.29
C ASP A 26 15.42 17.82 -11.94
N GLU A 27 15.42 18.85 -12.79
CA GLU A 27 16.10 20.12 -12.53
C GLU A 27 15.47 20.88 -11.35
N ILE A 28 14.14 20.89 -11.24
CA ILE A 28 13.42 21.46 -10.09
C ILE A 28 13.80 20.73 -8.80
N ALA A 29 13.85 19.40 -8.84
CA ALA A 29 14.26 18.59 -7.69
C ALA A 29 15.73 18.86 -7.28
N ARG A 30 16.60 19.11 -8.27
CA ARG A 30 18.02 19.45 -8.07
C ARG A 30 18.20 20.82 -7.44
N ARG A 31 17.44 21.83 -7.89
CA ARG A 31 17.51 23.21 -7.36
C ARG A 31 16.93 23.35 -5.96
N THR A 32 15.93 22.54 -5.63
CA THR A 32 15.32 22.53 -4.30
C THR A 32 15.43 21.12 -3.69
N PRO A 33 16.65 20.69 -3.27
CA PRO A 33 16.86 19.36 -2.75
C PRO A 33 16.16 19.16 -1.41
N ARG A 34 15.74 17.92 -1.15
CA ARG A 34 15.11 17.55 0.12
C ARG A 34 16.10 17.67 1.27
N LYS A 35 15.76 18.47 2.29
CA LYS A 35 16.58 18.59 3.51
C LYS A 35 16.51 17.30 4.35
N GLN A 36 17.57 17.03 5.11
CA GLN A 36 17.62 15.90 6.04
C GLN A 36 16.49 16.00 7.08
N GLY A 37 15.79 14.89 7.33
CA GLY A 37 14.63 14.85 8.25
C GLY A 37 13.33 15.46 7.71
N GLN A 38 13.37 16.23 6.62
CA GLN A 38 12.17 16.83 6.02
C GLN A 38 11.23 15.74 5.50
N THR A 39 9.94 15.84 5.80
CA THR A 39 8.93 14.90 5.28
C THR A 39 8.72 15.12 3.77
N LYS A 40 8.18 14.13 3.03
CA LYS A 40 7.82 14.32 1.60
C LYS A 40 6.87 15.51 1.42
N ALA A 41 5.97 15.67 2.39
CA ALA A 41 5.04 16.77 2.54
C ALA A 41 5.76 18.12 2.69
N GLY A 42 6.69 18.24 3.65
CA GLY A 42 7.46 19.47 3.85
C GLY A 42 8.39 19.78 2.66
N TRP A 43 8.87 18.76 1.95
CA TRP A 43 9.65 18.96 0.74
C TRP A 43 8.80 19.50 -0.41
N ALA A 44 7.57 18.99 -0.58
CA ALA A 44 6.64 19.52 -1.56
C ALA A 44 6.35 21.01 -1.30
N ASP A 45 6.13 21.42 -0.04
CA ASP A 45 5.90 22.84 0.28
C ASP A 45 7.11 23.70 -0.06
N ALA A 46 8.32 23.22 0.23
CA ALA A 46 9.56 23.92 -0.12
C ALA A 46 9.73 24.05 -1.65
N LEU A 47 9.41 23.00 -2.40
CA LEU A 47 9.40 23.02 -3.87
C LEU A 47 8.42 24.05 -4.41
N LYS A 48 7.22 24.14 -3.82
CA LYS A 48 6.20 25.12 -4.22
C LYS A 48 6.61 26.56 -3.90
N ALA A 49 7.28 26.78 -2.77
CA ALA A 49 7.81 28.08 -2.40
C ALA A 49 8.93 28.55 -3.35
N ALA A 50 9.82 27.63 -3.76
CA ALA A 50 10.90 27.94 -4.70
C ALA A 50 10.43 28.00 -6.17
N HIS A 51 9.34 27.31 -6.49
CA HIS A 51 8.76 27.25 -7.83
C HIS A 51 7.24 27.49 -7.76
N PRO A 52 6.79 28.76 -7.72
CA PRO A 52 5.39 29.11 -7.53
C PRO A 52 4.44 28.52 -8.57
N ASP A 53 4.91 28.27 -9.80
CA ASP A 53 4.11 27.67 -10.88
C ASP A 53 4.05 26.13 -10.82
N LEU A 54 4.74 25.51 -9.85
CA LEU A 54 4.78 24.05 -9.72
C LEU A 54 3.39 23.51 -9.38
N SER A 55 2.86 22.65 -10.25
CA SER A 55 1.57 22.02 -10.03
C SER A 55 1.66 20.95 -8.93
N ALA A 56 0.53 20.63 -8.30
CA ALA A 56 0.47 19.54 -7.31
C ALA A 56 0.80 18.17 -7.93
N ALA A 57 0.54 17.98 -9.23
CA ALA A 57 0.88 16.75 -9.95
C ALA A 57 2.40 16.63 -10.11
N ASP A 58 3.04 17.70 -10.59
CA ASP A 58 4.48 17.78 -10.77
C ASP A 58 5.24 17.63 -9.46
N ALA A 59 4.80 18.31 -8.40
CA ALA A 59 5.37 18.14 -7.08
C ALA A 59 5.19 16.72 -6.54
N ALA A 60 4.04 16.08 -6.79
CA ALA A 60 3.83 14.70 -6.38
C ALA A 60 4.76 13.72 -7.10
N ILE A 61 5.05 13.98 -8.38
CA ILE A 61 6.05 13.24 -9.16
C ILE A 61 7.43 13.42 -8.52
N VAL A 62 7.86 14.67 -8.28
CA VAL A 62 9.17 14.98 -7.69
C VAL A 62 9.35 14.35 -6.30
N VAL A 63 8.36 14.47 -5.41
CA VAL A 63 8.48 13.92 -4.05
C VAL A 63 8.10 12.43 -3.94
N GLY A 64 7.67 11.82 -5.04
CA GLY A 64 7.27 10.43 -5.14
C GLY A 64 6.09 10.07 -4.25
N THR A 65 4.98 10.81 -4.39
CA THR A 65 3.70 10.54 -3.71
C THR A 65 2.55 10.63 -4.70
N LEU A 66 1.31 10.43 -4.24
CA LEU A 66 0.11 10.59 -5.06
C LEU A 66 -0.26 12.08 -5.16
N LYS A 67 -0.69 12.53 -6.34
CA LYS A 67 -1.15 13.92 -6.58
C LYS A 67 -2.12 14.40 -5.49
N HIS A 68 -3.06 13.55 -5.10
CA HIS A 68 -4.06 13.91 -4.08
C HIS A 68 -3.43 14.27 -2.73
N ASN A 69 -2.31 13.64 -2.34
CA ASN A 69 -1.61 13.94 -1.09
C ASN A 69 -0.91 15.31 -1.12
N ILE A 70 -0.61 15.83 -2.30
CA ILE A 70 0.00 17.16 -2.49
C ILE A 70 -1.08 18.22 -2.70
N ALA A 71 -2.10 17.93 -3.50
CA ALA A 71 -3.18 18.87 -3.84
C ALA A 71 -4.02 19.30 -2.61
N VAL A 72 -4.03 18.52 -1.53
CA VAL A 72 -4.69 18.89 -0.27
C VAL A 72 -3.84 19.78 0.64
N ARG A 73 -2.57 20.01 0.30
CA ARG A 73 -1.64 20.80 1.13
C ARG A 73 -1.86 22.29 0.92
N ALA A 74 -1.64 23.06 1.98
CA ALA A 74 -1.75 24.52 1.99
C ALA A 74 -0.98 25.18 0.84
N ALA A 75 0.30 24.83 0.67
CA ALA A 75 1.15 25.43 -0.35
C ALA A 75 0.65 25.24 -1.79
N PHE A 76 -0.08 24.15 -2.07
CA PHE A 76 -0.55 23.80 -3.41
C PHE A 76 -2.02 24.13 -3.66
N ARG A 77 -2.72 24.61 -2.65
CA ARG A 77 -4.04 25.21 -2.83
C ARG A 77 -3.85 26.69 -3.11
N THR A 78 -4.34 27.14 -4.26
CA THR A 78 -4.63 28.56 -4.48
C THR A 78 -5.83 28.93 -3.62
N LEU A 79 -5.55 29.35 -2.40
CA LEU A 79 -6.51 30.08 -1.56
C LEU A 79 -6.27 31.57 -1.82
N SER A 80 -7.34 32.37 -1.87
CA SER A 80 -7.18 33.81 -1.79
C SER A 80 -6.58 34.17 -0.42
N ALA A 81 -5.92 35.32 -0.32
CA ALA A 81 -5.42 35.81 0.97
C ALA A 81 -6.55 35.92 2.01
N GLU A 82 -7.76 36.24 1.55
CA GLU A 82 -8.99 36.29 2.35
C GLU A 82 -9.38 34.91 2.90
N ASP A 83 -9.38 33.86 2.07
CA ASP A 83 -9.68 32.50 2.51
C ASP A 83 -8.63 31.98 3.50
N GLN A 84 -7.35 32.28 3.27
CA GLN A 84 -6.27 31.89 4.16
C GLN A 84 -6.45 32.55 5.54
N ALA A 85 -6.69 33.87 5.57
CA ALA A 85 -6.91 34.61 6.81
C ALA A 85 -8.13 34.08 7.58
N ARG A 86 -9.24 33.82 6.87
CA ARG A 86 -10.45 33.21 7.45
C ARG A 86 -10.17 31.86 8.08
N LEU A 87 -9.42 30.98 7.40
CA LEU A 87 -9.10 29.66 7.93
C LEU A 87 -8.16 29.72 9.14
N ASP A 88 -7.19 30.63 9.14
CA ASP A 88 -6.29 30.84 10.27
C ASP A 88 -7.04 31.40 11.50
N GLU A 89 -8.02 32.28 11.30
CA GLU A 89 -8.91 32.75 12.37
C GLU A 89 -9.73 31.60 12.97
N ILE A 90 -10.36 30.77 12.13
CA ILE A 90 -11.10 29.58 12.58
C ILE A 90 -10.19 28.65 13.40
N LYS A 91 -8.96 28.44 12.95
CA LYS A 91 -7.97 27.59 13.62
C LYS A 91 -7.56 28.15 14.98
N ALA A 92 -7.38 29.46 15.08
CA ALA A 92 -7.07 30.16 16.32
C ALA A 92 -8.25 30.12 17.31
N ALA A 93 -9.47 30.32 16.82
CA ALA A 93 -10.69 30.28 17.62
C ALA A 93 -11.06 28.86 18.09
N THR A 94 -10.62 27.82 17.37
CA THR A 94 -10.88 26.42 17.72
C THR A 94 -9.58 25.61 17.62
N PRO A 95 -8.65 25.79 18.59
CA PRO A 95 -7.38 25.09 18.57
C PRO A 95 -7.58 23.60 18.84
N ARG A 96 -6.76 22.76 18.22
CA ARG A 96 -6.79 21.30 18.40
C ARG A 96 -6.39 20.90 19.81
N LYS A 97 -7.13 19.98 20.43
CA LYS A 97 -6.80 19.46 21.76
C LYS A 97 -5.68 18.42 21.68
N GLN A 98 -4.93 18.26 22.75
CA GLN A 98 -3.91 17.22 22.85
C GLN A 98 -4.56 15.84 22.73
N TRP A 99 -3.98 14.96 21.91
CA TRP A 99 -4.48 13.60 21.62
C TRP A 99 -5.84 13.52 20.89
N GLU A 100 -6.40 14.65 20.44
CA GLU A 100 -7.60 14.66 19.64
C GLU A 100 -7.30 14.09 18.24
N SER A 101 -8.09 13.12 17.80
CA SER A 101 -7.98 12.58 16.44
C SER A 101 -8.39 13.62 15.38
N ASN A 102 -7.91 13.50 14.14
CA ASN A 102 -8.32 14.38 13.03
C ASN A 102 -9.85 14.38 12.86
N ALA A 103 -10.46 13.21 13.08
CA ALA A 103 -11.90 12.98 13.03
C ALA A 103 -12.66 13.80 14.07
N ALA A 104 -12.27 13.68 15.35
CA ALA A 104 -12.91 14.41 16.45
C ALA A 104 -12.70 15.92 16.30
N TYR A 105 -11.53 16.35 15.83
CA TYR A 105 -11.26 17.76 15.60
C TYR A 105 -12.13 18.34 14.47
N ALA A 106 -12.34 17.60 13.37
CA ALA A 106 -13.20 18.03 12.27
C ALA A 106 -14.66 18.21 12.71
N ASP A 107 -15.19 17.27 13.50
CA ASP A 107 -16.58 17.39 14.03
C ASP A 107 -16.71 18.61 14.94
N ARG A 108 -15.72 18.88 15.79
CA ARG A 108 -15.71 20.05 16.68
C ARG A 108 -15.61 21.36 15.90
N LEU A 109 -14.82 21.40 14.83
CA LEU A 109 -14.75 22.55 13.94
C LEU A 109 -16.12 22.83 13.31
N LYS A 110 -16.82 21.80 12.83
CA LYS A 110 -18.16 21.94 12.24
C LYS A 110 -19.21 22.39 13.25
N ALA A 111 -19.16 21.87 14.47
CA ALA A 111 -20.06 22.27 15.54
C ALA A 111 -19.87 23.73 15.97
N ARG A 112 -18.62 24.24 15.94
CA ARG A 112 -18.31 25.63 16.33
C ARG A 112 -18.44 26.63 15.19
N HIS A 113 -18.25 26.17 13.95
CA HIS A 113 -18.34 26.95 12.72
C HIS A 113 -19.27 26.22 11.74
N PRO A 114 -20.60 26.35 11.90
CA PRO A 114 -21.57 25.58 11.11
C PRO A 114 -21.42 25.74 9.60
N ASP A 115 -20.91 26.88 9.13
CA ASP A 115 -20.71 27.17 7.71
C ASP A 115 -19.38 26.62 7.15
N ILE A 116 -18.51 26.03 7.99
CA ILE A 116 -17.26 25.48 7.51
C ILE A 116 -17.52 24.33 6.52
N SER A 117 -16.90 24.43 5.34
CA SER A 117 -17.03 23.41 4.31
C SER A 117 -16.22 22.16 4.68
N ALA A 118 -16.57 21.00 4.10
CA ALA A 118 -15.77 19.79 4.27
C ALA A 118 -14.33 19.95 3.72
N ALA A 119 -14.13 20.82 2.73
CA ALA A 119 -12.82 21.10 2.16
C ALA A 119 -11.93 21.93 3.09
N ASP A 120 -12.53 22.88 3.80
CA ASP A 120 -11.91 23.76 4.79
C ASP A 120 -11.60 23.00 6.09
N ALA A 121 -12.55 22.20 6.56
CA ALA A 121 -12.30 21.33 7.71
C ALA A 121 -11.20 20.30 7.42
N ALA A 122 -11.20 19.70 6.22
CA ALA A 122 -10.11 18.81 5.80
C ALA A 122 -8.75 19.52 5.81
N TYR A 123 -8.72 20.78 5.39
CA TYR A 123 -7.52 21.60 5.44
C TYR A 123 -7.02 21.79 6.89
N LEU A 124 -7.90 22.24 7.79
CA LEU A 124 -7.54 22.51 9.18
C LEU A 124 -7.07 21.28 9.94
N VAL A 125 -7.65 20.11 9.66
CA VAL A 125 -7.26 18.85 10.34
C VAL A 125 -6.11 18.11 9.65
N GLY A 126 -5.65 18.59 8.49
CA GLY A 126 -4.66 17.90 7.66
C GLY A 126 -5.17 16.55 7.15
N GLY A 127 -6.45 16.47 6.80
CA GLY A 127 -7.15 15.27 6.32
C GLY A 127 -7.56 15.35 4.85
N VAL A 128 -8.31 14.34 4.40
CA VAL A 128 -8.82 14.25 3.02
C VAL A 128 -10.28 14.71 2.98
N LYS A 129 -10.65 15.56 2.00
CA LYS A 129 -12.02 16.08 1.85
C LYS A 129 -13.05 14.96 1.81
N ASP A 130 -12.79 13.89 1.08
CA ASP A 130 -13.73 12.76 0.96
C ASP A 130 -13.96 12.06 2.28
N ASP A 131 -12.93 11.97 3.13
CA ASP A 131 -13.07 11.37 4.46
C ASP A 131 -13.85 12.29 5.40
N ILE A 132 -13.71 13.61 5.26
CA ILE A 132 -14.52 14.60 6.00
C ILE A 132 -15.97 14.63 5.53
N THR A 133 -16.21 14.58 4.22
CA THR A 133 -17.55 14.62 3.61
C THR A 133 -18.39 13.41 4.01
N LYS A 134 -17.74 12.26 4.26
CA LYS A 134 -18.41 11.05 4.74
C LYS A 134 -18.81 11.12 6.22
N ARG A 135 -18.35 12.12 6.97
CA ARG A 135 -18.67 12.24 8.41
C ARG A 135 -20.06 12.82 8.59
N ALA A 136 -20.76 12.34 9.61
CA ALA A 136 -22.10 12.79 9.95
C ALA A 136 -22.20 14.33 10.02
N ALA A 137 -21.29 14.98 10.76
CA ALA A 137 -21.30 16.44 10.91
C ALA A 137 -21.26 17.25 9.59
N PHE A 138 -20.77 16.65 8.49
CA PHE A 138 -20.62 17.31 7.19
C PHE A 138 -21.60 16.81 6.13
N GLN A 139 -22.46 15.85 6.46
CA GLN A 139 -23.53 15.43 5.56
C GLN A 139 -24.70 16.40 5.71
N THR A 140 -25.15 16.96 4.59
CA THR A 140 -26.36 17.77 4.56
C THR A 140 -27.55 16.82 4.43
N LEU A 141 -28.32 16.68 5.50
CA LEU A 141 -29.61 16.00 5.48
C LEU A 141 -30.73 17.01 5.29
N SER A 142 -31.84 16.57 4.69
CA SER A 142 -33.06 17.37 4.75
C SER A 142 -33.49 17.55 6.21
N ALA A 143 -34.20 18.63 6.54
CA ALA A 143 -34.70 18.84 7.91
C ALA A 143 -35.58 17.66 8.39
N GLN A 144 -36.30 17.03 7.45
CA GLN A 144 -37.11 15.83 7.73
C GLN A 144 -36.24 14.62 8.06
N ASP A 145 -35.19 14.35 7.28
CA ASP A 145 -34.28 13.23 7.55
C ASP A 145 -33.52 13.43 8.85
N GLN A 146 -33.08 14.66 9.12
CA GLN A 146 -32.42 15.01 10.38
C GLN A 146 -33.34 14.77 11.57
N ALA A 147 -34.58 15.28 11.52
CA ALA A 147 -35.55 15.09 12.60
C ALA A 147 -35.88 13.60 12.82
N LYS A 148 -36.00 12.82 11.74
CA LYS A 148 -36.21 11.37 11.81
C LYS A 148 -35.05 10.67 12.51
N LEU A 149 -33.82 11.00 12.15
CA LEU A 149 -32.62 10.40 12.77
C LEU A 149 -32.47 10.84 14.23
N ASP A 150 -32.71 12.12 14.55
CA ASP A 150 -32.66 12.61 15.93
C ASP A 150 -33.70 11.91 16.82
N GLU A 151 -34.90 11.65 16.30
CA GLU A 151 -35.91 10.88 17.02
C GLU A 151 -35.46 9.43 17.26
N ILE A 152 -34.84 8.77 16.26
CA ILE A 152 -34.26 7.44 16.42
C ILE A 152 -33.15 7.44 17.49
N ALA A 153 -32.26 8.43 17.49
CA ALA A 153 -31.22 8.57 18.52
C ALA A 153 -31.80 8.78 19.92
N ARG A 154 -32.94 9.47 20.03
CA ARG A 154 -33.65 9.70 21.29
C ARG A 154 -34.32 8.43 21.80
N GLN A 155 -34.91 7.63 20.91
CA GLN A 155 -35.55 6.36 21.25
C GLN A 155 -34.56 5.25 21.56
N THR A 156 -33.40 5.25 20.89
CA THR A 156 -32.32 4.28 21.09
C THR A 156 -31.03 5.01 21.40
N PRO A 157 -30.85 5.56 22.61
CA PRO A 157 -29.63 6.29 22.97
C PRO A 157 -28.44 5.36 23.15
N GLN A 158 -27.24 5.85 22.84
CA GLN A 158 -26.00 5.10 23.09
C GLN A 158 -25.79 4.91 24.60
N LEU A 159 -25.63 3.66 25.03
CA LEU A 159 -25.37 3.34 26.44
C LEU A 159 -23.92 3.70 26.86
N PRO A 160 -23.68 4.07 28.13
CA PRO A 160 -22.33 4.32 28.63
C PRO A 160 -21.39 3.12 28.41
N GLY A 161 -20.23 3.34 27.78
CA GLY A 161 -19.27 2.29 27.46
C GLY A 161 -19.61 1.45 26.22
N GLN A 162 -20.76 1.65 25.60
CA GLN A 162 -21.13 0.96 24.37
C GLN A 162 -20.29 1.44 23.19
N THR A 163 -19.83 0.50 22.36
CA THR A 163 -19.13 0.86 21.13
C THR A 163 -20.11 1.41 20.09
N LYS A 164 -19.65 2.30 19.21
CA LYS A 164 -20.44 2.79 18.05
C LYS A 164 -21.03 1.66 17.21
N ALA A 165 -20.30 0.54 17.14
CA ALA A 165 -20.70 -0.66 16.43
C ALA A 165 -21.82 -1.43 17.13
N GLY A 166 -21.77 -1.52 18.46
CA GLY A 166 -22.87 -2.10 19.25
C GLY A 166 -24.12 -1.23 19.16
N TRP A 167 -23.96 0.08 19.32
CA TRP A 167 -25.08 1.02 19.20
C TRP A 167 -25.77 0.96 17.82
N ALA A 168 -24.99 0.79 16.74
CA ALA A 168 -25.55 0.64 15.40
C ALA A 168 -26.42 -0.61 15.23
N ASP A 169 -26.07 -1.71 15.90
CA ASP A 169 -26.87 -2.95 15.85
C ASP A 169 -28.18 -2.76 16.63
N ASP A 170 -28.14 -2.16 17.82
CA ASP A 170 -29.34 -1.85 18.61
C ASP A 170 -30.29 -0.91 17.85
N VAL A 171 -29.74 0.11 17.17
CA VAL A 171 -30.52 1.02 16.32
C VAL A 171 -31.18 0.26 15.17
N LYS A 172 -30.50 -0.71 14.56
CA LYS A 172 -31.03 -1.54 13.47
C LYS A 172 -32.11 -2.50 13.96
N GLU A 173 -31.96 -3.05 15.15
CA GLU A 173 -32.94 -3.91 15.78
C GLU A 173 -34.22 -3.14 16.11
N ALA A 174 -34.10 -1.94 16.71
CA ALA A 174 -35.23 -1.08 17.02
C ALA A 174 -35.86 -0.45 15.76
N ASN A 175 -35.10 -0.28 14.67
CA ASN A 175 -35.54 0.32 13.42
C ASN A 175 -35.14 -0.56 12.23
N PRO A 176 -35.87 -1.65 11.94
CA PRO A 176 -35.50 -2.62 10.90
C PRO A 176 -35.30 -2.02 9.51
N ASP A 177 -35.96 -0.91 9.18
CA ASP A 177 -35.86 -0.24 7.88
C ASP A 177 -34.68 0.75 7.78
N ILE A 178 -33.95 1.00 8.87
CA ILE A 178 -32.84 1.96 8.83
C ILE A 178 -31.73 1.47 7.90
N SER A 179 -31.29 2.33 7.00
CA SER A 179 -30.22 2.00 6.07
C SER A 179 -28.86 1.99 6.78
N ALA A 180 -27.89 1.26 6.22
CA ALA A 180 -26.52 1.30 6.73
C ALA A 180 -25.85 2.69 6.61
N ALA A 181 -26.37 3.56 5.74
CA ALA A 181 -25.90 4.93 5.62
C ALA A 181 -26.41 5.78 6.80
N ASP A 182 -27.71 5.69 7.09
CA ASP A 182 -28.38 6.42 8.16
C ASP A 182 -27.91 5.98 9.55
N ALA A 183 -27.73 4.68 9.75
CA ALA A 183 -27.13 4.17 10.99
C ALA A 183 -25.67 4.62 11.14
N ALA A 184 -24.90 4.67 10.05
CA ALA A 184 -23.53 5.17 10.10
C ALA A 184 -23.47 6.68 10.40
N TYR A 185 -24.43 7.44 9.88
CA TYR A 185 -24.62 8.84 10.24
C TYR A 185 -24.88 8.98 11.74
N LEU A 186 -25.89 8.28 12.25
CA LEU A 186 -26.28 8.32 13.67
C LEU A 186 -25.13 8.00 14.61
N VAL A 187 -24.43 6.90 14.37
CA VAL A 187 -23.35 6.45 15.27
C VAL A 187 -22.01 7.14 15.01
N GLY A 188 -21.95 8.07 14.05
CA GLY A 188 -20.74 8.74 13.63
C GLY A 188 -19.64 7.75 13.19
N ALA A 189 -20.03 6.78 12.36
CA ALA A 189 -19.17 5.72 11.82
C ALA A 189 -19.08 5.82 10.28
N ILE A 190 -18.18 5.03 9.70
CA ILE A 190 -18.04 4.94 8.24
C ILE A 190 -19.08 3.95 7.71
N LYS A 191 -19.91 4.36 6.74
CA LYS A 191 -20.94 3.51 6.09
C LYS A 191 -20.44 2.11 5.73
N HIS A 192 -19.26 2.02 5.12
CA HIS A 192 -18.67 0.73 4.72
C HIS A 192 -18.47 -0.24 5.90
N ASN A 193 -18.14 0.28 7.08
CA ASN A 193 -17.96 -0.54 8.27
C ASN A 193 -19.31 -1.03 8.83
N ILE A 194 -20.33 -0.17 8.82
CA ILE A 194 -21.69 -0.51 9.25
C ILE A 194 -22.35 -1.50 8.29
N ALA A 195 -22.26 -1.27 6.98
CA ALA A 195 -22.84 -2.14 5.95
C ALA A 195 -22.28 -3.58 5.95
N ARG A 196 -21.12 -3.80 6.58
CA ARG A 196 -20.50 -5.13 6.70
C ARG A 196 -20.92 -5.88 7.98
N ARG A 197 -21.66 -5.24 8.88
CA ARG A 197 -22.14 -5.85 10.12
C ARG A 197 -23.31 -6.78 9.84
N ALA A 198 -23.43 -7.84 10.63
CA ALA A 198 -24.47 -8.85 10.45
C ALA A 198 -25.88 -8.22 10.41
N ALA A 199 -26.18 -7.30 11.33
CA ALA A 199 -27.47 -6.60 11.40
C ALA A 199 -27.85 -5.80 10.13
N PHE A 200 -26.86 -5.37 9.34
CA PHE A 200 -27.06 -4.56 8.12
C PHE A 200 -26.83 -5.34 6.83
N ARG A 201 -26.45 -6.62 6.91
CA ARG A 201 -26.36 -7.48 5.74
C ARG A 201 -27.77 -7.84 5.29
N THR A 202 -28.13 -7.37 4.10
CA THR A 202 -29.35 -7.79 3.41
C THR A 202 -29.07 -9.10 2.69
N LEU A 203 -29.25 -10.21 3.40
CA LEU A 203 -29.51 -11.50 2.77
C LEU A 203 -31.04 -11.67 2.76
N SER A 204 -31.59 -12.18 1.66
CA SER A 204 -32.99 -12.61 1.69
C SER A 204 -33.14 -13.72 2.74
N ALA A 205 -34.32 -13.87 3.35
CA ALA A 205 -34.55 -14.95 4.30
C ALA A 205 -34.29 -16.33 3.66
N GLU A 206 -34.58 -16.45 2.36
CA GLU A 206 -34.29 -17.62 1.53
C GLU A 206 -32.79 -17.87 1.38
N ASP A 207 -31.99 -16.85 1.08
CA ASP A 207 -30.54 -16.97 1.01
C ASP A 207 -29.93 -17.33 2.35
N GLN A 208 -30.43 -16.72 3.44
CA GLN A 208 -29.96 -17.03 4.78
C GLN A 208 -30.24 -18.49 5.14
N ALA A 209 -31.47 -18.96 4.91
CA ALA A 209 -31.86 -20.35 5.14
C ALA A 209 -30.99 -21.32 4.33
N ARG A 210 -30.78 -21.03 3.03
CA ARG A 210 -29.91 -21.83 2.16
C ARG A 210 -28.47 -21.89 2.67
N LEU A 211 -27.91 -20.77 3.13
CA LEU A 211 -26.54 -20.74 3.66
C LEU A 211 -26.43 -21.48 5.00
N ASP A 212 -27.46 -21.42 5.83
CA ASP A 212 -27.52 -22.15 7.10
C ASP A 212 -27.65 -23.66 6.86
N GLU A 213 -28.41 -24.09 5.84
CA GLU A 213 -28.46 -25.49 5.39
C GLU A 213 -27.09 -25.98 4.92
N ILE A 214 -26.39 -25.21 4.09
CA ILE A 214 -25.03 -25.53 3.63
C ILE A 214 -24.08 -25.68 4.83
N LYS A 215 -24.18 -24.78 5.81
CA LYS A 215 -23.36 -24.79 7.03
C LYS A 215 -23.66 -26.00 7.90
N ALA A 216 -24.93 -26.39 8.03
CA ALA A 216 -25.35 -27.57 8.77
C ALA A 216 -24.92 -28.87 8.06
N ALA A 217 -25.03 -28.92 6.73
CA ALA A 217 -24.61 -30.07 5.92
C ALA A 217 -23.09 -30.24 5.85
N THR A 218 -22.31 -29.19 6.07
CA THR A 218 -20.85 -29.24 6.05
C THR A 218 -20.26 -28.51 7.26
N PRO A 219 -20.46 -29.01 8.49
CA PRO A 219 -20.08 -28.29 9.71
C PRO A 219 -18.58 -28.16 9.85
N ARG A 220 -18.10 -27.02 10.35
CA ARG A 220 -16.66 -26.76 10.54
C ARG A 220 -16.04 -27.77 11.50
N LEU A 221 -14.88 -28.33 11.13
CA LEU A 221 -14.17 -29.27 12.01
C LEU A 221 -13.37 -28.52 13.08
N PRO A 222 -13.18 -29.13 14.28
CA PRO A 222 -12.31 -28.57 15.32
C PRO A 222 -10.90 -28.27 14.77
N GLY A 223 -10.38 -27.07 15.05
CA GLY A 223 -9.05 -26.64 14.60
C GLY A 223 -8.91 -26.33 13.10
N GLN A 224 -9.98 -26.49 12.30
CA GLN A 224 -9.93 -26.22 10.86
C GLN A 224 -9.79 -24.72 10.60
N SER A 225 -8.85 -24.32 9.76
CA SER A 225 -8.69 -22.93 9.33
C SER A 225 -9.85 -22.49 8.42
N ASN A 226 -10.11 -21.17 8.35
CA ASN A 226 -11.12 -20.61 7.43
C ASN A 226 -10.85 -21.03 5.97
N ALA A 227 -9.56 -21.09 5.62
CA ALA A 227 -9.06 -21.53 4.32
C ALA A 227 -9.47 -22.98 3.99
N ALA A 228 -9.12 -23.92 4.85
CA ALA A 228 -9.43 -25.33 4.66
C ALA A 228 -10.94 -25.59 4.72
N TYR A 229 -11.67 -24.81 5.52
CA TYR A 229 -13.12 -24.91 5.59
C TYR A 229 -13.79 -24.45 4.27
N ALA A 230 -13.35 -23.33 3.69
CA ALA A 230 -13.84 -22.84 2.42
C ALA A 230 -13.62 -23.83 1.26
N ASP A 231 -12.44 -24.44 1.15
CA ASP A 231 -12.15 -25.42 0.11
C ASP A 231 -13.06 -26.65 0.22
N ARG A 232 -13.29 -27.12 1.45
CA ARG A 232 -14.20 -28.25 1.68
C ARG A 232 -15.65 -27.91 1.35
N LEU A 233 -16.09 -26.69 1.67
CA LEU A 233 -17.41 -26.20 1.26
C LEU A 233 -17.54 -26.22 -0.26
N LYS A 234 -16.55 -25.72 -1.00
CA LYS A 234 -16.56 -25.73 -2.46
C LYS A 234 -16.55 -27.14 -3.05
N ALA A 235 -15.81 -28.07 -2.44
CA ALA A 235 -15.77 -29.45 -2.87
C ALA A 235 -17.11 -30.19 -2.66
N ARG A 236 -17.85 -29.85 -1.60
CA ARG A 236 -19.16 -30.46 -1.28
C ARG A 236 -20.33 -29.75 -1.96
N HIS A 237 -20.18 -28.47 -2.23
CA HIS A 237 -21.18 -27.61 -2.87
C HIS A 237 -20.51 -26.92 -4.07
N PRO A 238 -20.32 -27.60 -5.21
CA PRO A 238 -19.57 -27.06 -6.36
C PRO A 238 -20.11 -25.72 -6.87
N ASP A 239 -21.40 -25.45 -6.68
CA ASP A 239 -22.05 -24.21 -7.12
C ASP A 239 -21.93 -23.06 -6.11
N ILE A 240 -21.39 -23.30 -4.91
CA ILE A 240 -21.27 -22.25 -3.90
C ILE A 240 -20.37 -21.12 -4.41
N SER A 241 -20.90 -19.90 -4.36
CA SER A 241 -20.17 -18.72 -4.78
C SER A 241 -19.05 -18.38 -3.78
N ALA A 242 -18.03 -17.63 -4.20
CA ALA A 242 -17.02 -17.12 -3.27
C ALA A 242 -17.59 -16.13 -2.23
N ALA A 243 -18.73 -15.50 -2.51
CA ALA A 243 -19.41 -14.63 -1.57
C ALA A 243 -20.12 -15.45 -0.49
N ASP A 244 -20.90 -16.44 -0.92
CA ASP A 244 -21.64 -17.39 -0.08
C ASP A 244 -20.71 -18.18 0.83
N ALA A 245 -19.62 -18.72 0.27
CA ALA A 245 -18.62 -19.42 1.05
C ALA A 245 -17.92 -18.50 2.05
N ALA A 246 -17.72 -17.22 1.72
CA ALA A 246 -17.17 -16.26 2.67
C ALA A 246 -18.15 -15.97 3.81
N GLU A 247 -19.45 -15.93 3.51
CA GLU A 247 -20.51 -15.76 4.51
C GLU A 247 -20.54 -16.96 5.48
N VAL A 248 -20.59 -18.18 4.96
CA VAL A 248 -20.61 -19.42 5.78
C VAL A 248 -19.36 -19.55 6.65
N VAL A 249 -18.19 -19.17 6.11
CA VAL A 249 -16.89 -19.27 6.81
C VAL A 249 -16.68 -18.12 7.80
N GLY A 250 -17.44 -17.03 7.68
CA GLY A 250 -17.24 -15.82 8.48
C GLY A 250 -15.99 -15.04 8.08
N THR A 251 -15.71 -14.91 6.78
CA THR A 251 -14.57 -14.13 6.26
C THR A 251 -14.99 -13.22 5.11
N ILE A 252 -14.04 -12.52 4.50
CA ILE A 252 -14.31 -11.64 3.36
C ILE A 252 -14.23 -12.40 2.04
N LYS A 253 -15.16 -12.13 1.12
CA LYS A 253 -15.16 -12.67 -0.27
C LYS A 253 -13.79 -12.61 -0.92
N HIS A 254 -13.04 -11.53 -0.70
CA HIS A 254 -11.71 -11.36 -1.28
C HIS A 254 -10.72 -12.47 -0.89
N ASN A 255 -10.80 -12.98 0.35
CA ASN A 255 -9.92 -14.05 0.82
C ASN A 255 -10.31 -15.39 0.20
N ILE A 256 -11.61 -15.63 0.00
CA ILE A 256 -12.13 -16.87 -0.59
C ILE A 256 -11.92 -16.89 -2.11
N ALA A 257 -12.24 -15.80 -2.82
CA ALA A 257 -12.10 -15.70 -4.27
C ALA A 257 -10.66 -15.85 -4.77
N ARG A 258 -9.65 -15.68 -3.91
CA ARG A 258 -8.24 -15.90 -4.24
C ARG A 258 -7.80 -17.36 -4.12
N ARG A 259 -8.63 -18.23 -3.58
CA ARG A 259 -8.30 -19.64 -3.39
C ARG A 259 -8.47 -20.38 -4.72
N ALA A 260 -7.60 -21.36 -4.96
CA ALA A 260 -7.63 -22.16 -6.18
C ALA A 260 -9.03 -22.77 -6.43
N ALA A 261 -9.67 -23.30 -5.39
CA ALA A 261 -11.01 -23.91 -5.50
C ALA A 261 -12.11 -22.94 -5.99
N PHE A 262 -11.93 -21.62 -5.82
CA PHE A 262 -12.91 -20.60 -6.20
C PHE A 262 -12.47 -19.75 -7.40
N GLN A 263 -11.29 -20.01 -7.96
CA GLN A 263 -10.87 -19.40 -9.20
C GLN A 263 -11.48 -20.22 -10.34
N THR A 264 -12.30 -19.58 -11.16
CA THR A 264 -12.74 -20.16 -12.43
C THR A 264 -11.54 -20.22 -13.36
N VAL A 265 -10.88 -21.37 -13.34
CA VAL A 265 -9.90 -21.77 -14.34
C VAL A 265 -10.69 -22.49 -15.42
N SER A 266 -10.49 -22.14 -16.69
CA SER A 266 -11.11 -22.90 -17.78
C SER A 266 -10.70 -24.37 -17.66
N ALA A 267 -11.54 -25.32 -18.05
CA ALA A 267 -11.16 -26.75 -17.99
C ALA A 267 -9.83 -27.02 -18.73
N GLN A 268 -9.58 -26.26 -19.81
CA GLN A 268 -8.33 -26.27 -20.56
C GLN A 268 -7.15 -25.75 -19.76
N ASP A 269 -7.28 -24.60 -19.09
CA ASP A 269 -6.23 -24.06 -18.23
C ASP A 269 -5.96 -24.96 -17.01
N GLN A 270 -7.00 -25.63 -16.49
CA GLN A 270 -6.88 -26.55 -15.37
C GLN A 270 -6.15 -27.83 -15.79
N ALA A 271 -6.52 -28.42 -16.94
CA ALA A 271 -5.82 -29.56 -17.52
C ALA A 271 -4.34 -29.20 -17.79
N ARG A 272 -4.08 -28.01 -18.35
CA ARG A 272 -2.73 -27.50 -18.57
C ARG A 272 -1.95 -27.32 -17.26
N LEU A 273 -2.59 -26.83 -16.19
CA LEU A 273 -1.95 -26.70 -14.89
C LEU A 273 -1.60 -28.07 -14.28
N ASP A 274 -2.47 -29.05 -14.44
CA ASP A 274 -2.27 -30.40 -13.92
C ASP A 274 -1.16 -31.12 -14.70
N GLU A 275 -1.12 -30.97 -16.03
CA GLU A 275 -0.04 -31.45 -16.89
C GLU A 275 1.31 -30.83 -16.48
N ILE A 276 1.36 -29.51 -16.32
CA ILE A 276 2.58 -28.78 -15.92
C ILE A 276 3.08 -29.24 -14.54
N LYS A 277 2.18 -29.42 -13.56
CA LYS A 277 2.54 -29.88 -12.22
C LYS A 277 3.01 -31.33 -12.20
N ALA A 278 2.45 -32.18 -13.06
CA ALA A 278 2.85 -33.57 -13.19
C ALA A 278 4.23 -33.68 -13.89
N ALA A 279 4.45 -32.90 -14.95
CA ALA A 279 5.70 -32.88 -15.70
C ALA A 279 6.85 -32.20 -14.93
N THR A 280 6.55 -31.24 -14.05
CA THR A 280 7.54 -30.56 -13.22
C THR A 280 7.09 -30.55 -11.76
N PRO A 281 7.19 -31.67 -11.03
CA PRO A 281 6.81 -31.73 -9.62
C PRO A 281 7.65 -30.78 -8.77
N ARG A 282 7.02 -30.18 -7.75
CA ARG A 282 7.70 -29.28 -6.81
C ARG A 282 8.75 -30.04 -6.00
N GLU A 283 9.94 -29.46 -5.88
CA GLU A 283 11.03 -30.04 -5.11
C GLU A 283 10.84 -29.81 -3.60
N GLN A 284 11.40 -30.70 -2.79
CA GLN A 284 11.32 -30.57 -1.34
C GLN A 284 12.01 -29.27 -0.90
N TRP A 285 11.32 -28.46 -0.11
CA TRP A 285 11.78 -27.14 0.37
C TRP A 285 11.92 -26.05 -0.71
N GLU A 286 11.47 -26.30 -1.93
CA GLU A 286 11.44 -25.28 -2.98
C GLU A 286 10.44 -24.18 -2.61
N SER A 287 10.87 -22.92 -2.66
CA SER A 287 9.96 -21.78 -2.42
C SER A 287 8.95 -21.63 -3.56
N ASN A 288 7.78 -21.01 -3.30
CA ASN A 288 6.80 -20.73 -4.37
C ASN A 288 7.42 -19.91 -5.52
N ALA A 289 8.36 -19.04 -5.18
CA ALA A 289 9.09 -18.20 -6.10
C ALA A 289 10.02 -19.01 -7.03
N ALA A 290 10.86 -19.88 -6.44
CA ALA A 290 11.76 -20.74 -7.20
C ALA A 290 10.97 -21.71 -8.10
N TYR A 291 9.90 -22.29 -7.56
CA TYR A 291 9.04 -23.17 -8.32
C TYR A 291 8.39 -22.46 -9.51
N ALA A 292 7.89 -21.23 -9.33
CA ALA A 292 7.29 -20.47 -10.44
C ALA A 292 8.30 -20.16 -11.56
N ASP A 293 9.55 -19.83 -11.22
CA ASP A 293 10.59 -19.59 -12.23
C ASP A 293 10.95 -20.87 -12.98
N ARG A 294 11.06 -22.01 -12.28
CA ARG A 294 11.32 -23.32 -12.89
C ARG A 294 10.19 -23.74 -13.82
N LEU A 295 8.93 -23.57 -13.39
CA LEU A 295 7.77 -23.82 -14.24
C LEU A 295 7.80 -22.97 -15.52
N LYS A 296 8.19 -21.70 -15.43
CA LYS A 296 8.31 -20.78 -16.57
C LYS A 296 9.46 -21.12 -17.50
N ALA A 297 10.58 -21.62 -16.96
CA ALA A 297 11.72 -22.07 -17.76
C ALA A 297 11.37 -23.29 -18.62
N VAL A 298 10.62 -24.25 -18.06
CA VAL A 298 10.15 -25.44 -18.80
C VAL A 298 8.97 -25.10 -19.71
N ASN A 299 8.14 -24.12 -19.33
CA ASN A 299 6.96 -23.70 -20.09
C ASN A 299 7.04 -22.21 -20.42
N PRO A 300 7.77 -21.80 -21.48
CA PRO A 300 7.96 -20.40 -21.84
C PRO A 300 6.65 -19.63 -22.07
N ASP A 301 5.58 -20.31 -22.46
CA ASP A 301 4.26 -19.70 -22.67
C ASP A 301 3.42 -19.58 -21.38
N LEU A 302 3.94 -20.04 -20.23
CA LEU A 302 3.23 -19.99 -18.96
C LEU A 302 3.02 -18.53 -18.52
N SER A 303 1.77 -18.12 -18.41
CA SER A 303 1.43 -16.77 -17.96
C SER A 303 1.68 -16.60 -16.47
N ALA A 304 1.94 -15.36 -16.02
CA ALA A 304 2.07 -15.07 -14.58
C ALA A 304 0.80 -15.40 -13.78
N ALA A 305 -0.37 -15.39 -14.43
CA ALA A 305 -1.63 -15.76 -13.80
C ALA A 305 -1.69 -17.28 -13.54
N LEU A 306 -1.40 -18.09 -14.55
CA LEU A 306 -1.38 -19.55 -14.42
C LEU A 306 -0.26 -20.02 -13.48
N ALA A 307 0.94 -19.43 -13.56
CA ALA A 307 2.01 -19.72 -12.62
C ALA A 307 1.61 -19.40 -11.17
N ALA A 308 0.94 -18.27 -10.94
CA ALA A 308 0.41 -17.92 -9.62
C ALA A 308 -0.60 -18.94 -9.10
N MET A 309 -1.47 -19.48 -9.97
CA MET A 309 -2.37 -20.57 -9.63
C MET A 309 -1.61 -21.85 -9.30
N ALA A 310 -0.61 -22.21 -10.10
CA ALA A 310 0.20 -23.41 -9.94
C ALA A 310 0.92 -23.44 -8.58
N VAL A 311 1.50 -22.30 -8.16
CA VAL A 311 2.31 -22.20 -6.94
C VAL A 311 1.55 -21.65 -5.73
N GLY A 312 0.26 -21.36 -5.86
CA GLY A 312 -0.56 -20.80 -4.79
C GLY A 312 -0.10 -19.42 -4.31
N SER A 313 0.34 -18.56 -5.24
CA SER A 313 0.82 -17.20 -4.94
C SER A 313 -0.05 -16.14 -5.62
N ALA A 314 0.15 -14.86 -5.30
CA ALA A 314 -0.59 -13.80 -5.95
C ALA A 314 0.01 -13.47 -7.33
N LYS A 315 -0.84 -13.26 -8.35
CA LYS A 315 -0.40 -12.85 -9.71
C LYS A 315 0.60 -11.70 -9.68
N HIS A 316 0.36 -10.68 -8.86
CA HIS A 316 1.26 -9.51 -8.78
C HIS A 316 2.65 -9.83 -8.21
N ASP A 317 2.80 -10.89 -7.41
CA ASP A 317 4.11 -11.30 -6.89
C ASP A 317 4.89 -12.05 -7.97
N ILE A 318 4.20 -12.91 -8.73
CA ILE A 318 4.78 -13.66 -9.84
C ILE A 318 5.12 -12.74 -11.02
N ALA A 319 4.22 -11.83 -11.39
CA ALA A 319 4.41 -10.91 -12.51
C ALA A 319 5.62 -9.96 -12.32
N ARG A 320 6.03 -9.69 -11.08
CA ARG A 320 7.20 -8.85 -10.77
C ARG A 320 8.53 -9.60 -10.88
N ARG A 321 8.51 -10.91 -11.09
CA ARG A 321 9.72 -11.73 -11.22
C ARG A 321 10.29 -11.59 -12.63
N ALA A 322 11.62 -11.64 -12.72
CA ALA A 322 12.36 -11.55 -13.96
C ALA A 322 11.80 -12.50 -15.05
N ALA A 323 11.57 -13.77 -14.69
CA ALA A 323 11.08 -14.80 -15.61
C ALA A 323 9.71 -14.49 -16.26
N PHE A 324 8.93 -13.58 -15.68
CA PHE A 324 7.58 -13.23 -16.15
C PHE A 324 7.47 -11.79 -16.69
N GLN A 325 8.58 -11.05 -16.76
CA GLN A 325 8.62 -9.76 -17.43
C GLN A 325 8.66 -9.97 -18.94
N THR A 326 7.77 -9.31 -19.67
CA THR A 326 7.76 -9.35 -21.14
C THR A 326 8.82 -8.37 -21.65
N LEU A 327 9.90 -8.89 -22.23
CA LEU A 327 10.93 -8.10 -22.90
C LEU A 327 10.79 -8.26 -24.41
N SER A 328 11.21 -7.24 -25.17
CA SER A 328 11.42 -7.42 -26.61
C SER A 328 12.51 -8.48 -26.83
N ALA A 329 12.48 -9.21 -27.95
CA ALA A 329 13.52 -10.19 -28.26
C ALA A 329 14.92 -9.56 -28.30
N GLN A 330 14.99 -8.29 -28.73
CA GLN A 330 16.22 -7.51 -28.76
C GLN A 330 16.72 -7.18 -27.35
N ASP A 331 15.85 -6.76 -26.44
CA ASP A 331 16.21 -6.51 -25.04
C ASP A 331 16.61 -7.81 -24.35
N GLN A 332 15.90 -8.91 -24.58
CA GLN A 332 16.26 -10.22 -24.02
C GLN A 332 17.65 -10.65 -24.48
N ALA A 333 17.92 -10.62 -25.79
CA ALA A 333 19.23 -10.97 -26.33
C ALA A 333 20.36 -10.08 -25.79
N ARG A 334 20.09 -8.78 -25.62
CA ARG A 334 21.03 -7.84 -25.00
C ARG A 334 21.33 -8.23 -23.54
N LEU A 335 20.31 -8.57 -22.76
CA LEU A 335 20.50 -8.96 -21.35
C LEU A 335 21.19 -10.31 -21.21
N ASP A 336 20.90 -11.26 -22.10
CA ASP A 336 21.56 -12.57 -22.12
C ASP A 336 23.05 -12.42 -22.47
N GLU A 337 23.39 -11.53 -23.41
CA GLU A 337 24.79 -11.21 -23.72
C GLU A 337 25.50 -10.54 -22.54
N ILE A 338 24.82 -9.66 -21.79
CA ILE A 338 25.37 -9.08 -20.55
C ILE A 338 25.63 -10.18 -19.52
N ALA A 339 24.67 -11.08 -19.30
CA ALA A 339 24.83 -12.21 -18.39
C ALA A 339 26.01 -13.13 -18.78
N ARG A 340 26.24 -13.30 -20.09
CA ARG A 340 27.35 -14.09 -20.64
C ARG A 340 28.71 -13.40 -20.45
N ARG A 341 28.77 -12.09 -20.62
CA ARG A 341 30.01 -11.30 -20.45
C ARG A 341 30.43 -11.16 -19.00
N THR A 342 29.45 -11.06 -18.10
CA THR A 342 29.67 -10.94 -16.67
C THR A 342 28.98 -12.12 -15.96
N PRO A 343 29.53 -13.34 -16.01
CA PRO A 343 28.92 -14.51 -15.39
C PRO A 343 29.04 -14.47 -13.86
N GLN A 344 28.06 -15.06 -13.16
CA GLN A 344 28.10 -15.19 -11.71
C GLN A 344 29.29 -16.06 -11.27
N LYS A 345 30.13 -15.53 -10.37
CA LYS A 345 31.27 -16.27 -9.82
C LYS A 345 30.80 -17.34 -8.80
N PRO A 346 31.51 -18.48 -8.65
CA PRO A 346 31.15 -19.49 -7.65
C PRO A 346 31.05 -18.91 -6.24
N GLY A 347 29.92 -19.15 -5.55
CA GLY A 347 29.67 -18.63 -4.20
C GLY A 347 29.29 -17.15 -4.11
N GLN A 348 29.29 -16.41 -5.23
CA GLN A 348 28.88 -15.00 -5.26
C GLN A 348 27.38 -14.88 -5.03
N SER A 349 26.94 -13.89 -4.23
CA SER A 349 25.52 -13.63 -4.10
C SER A 349 24.96 -12.98 -5.38
N LYS A 350 23.69 -13.23 -5.71
CA LYS A 350 23.00 -12.54 -6.83
C LYS A 350 23.08 -11.02 -6.73
N ALA A 351 23.20 -10.51 -5.51
CA ALA A 351 23.22 -9.09 -5.25
C ALA A 351 24.61 -8.50 -5.56
N ASP A 352 25.69 -9.20 -5.23
CA ASP A 352 27.05 -8.78 -5.58
C ASP A 352 27.32 -8.98 -7.07
N TRP A 353 26.77 -10.05 -7.66
CA TRP A 353 26.77 -10.23 -9.10
C TRP A 353 26.07 -9.06 -9.82
N ALA A 354 25.01 -8.49 -9.24
CA ALA A 354 24.34 -7.33 -9.83
C ALA A 354 25.22 -6.07 -9.83
N ASP A 355 26.10 -5.91 -8.83
CA ASP A 355 27.04 -4.80 -8.78
C ASP A 355 28.13 -4.97 -9.85
N ASP A 356 28.69 -6.17 -10.01
CA ASP A 356 29.63 -6.48 -11.11
C ASP A 356 28.98 -6.18 -12.48
N VAL A 357 27.73 -6.60 -12.69
CA VAL A 357 26.97 -6.32 -13.93
C VAL A 357 26.79 -4.81 -14.15
N LYS A 358 26.59 -4.03 -13.08
CA LYS A 358 26.45 -2.57 -13.15
C LYS A 358 27.76 -1.86 -13.44
N GLU A 359 28.86 -2.39 -12.92
CA GLU A 359 30.21 -1.89 -13.16
C GLU A 359 30.59 -2.07 -14.63
N ASP A 360 30.37 -3.26 -15.18
CA ASP A 360 30.66 -3.57 -16.59
C ASP A 360 29.66 -2.90 -17.56
N ASN A 361 28.47 -2.53 -17.07
CA ASN A 361 27.41 -1.92 -17.86
C ASN A 361 26.83 -0.70 -17.13
N PRO A 362 27.51 0.45 -17.12
CA PRO A 362 27.12 1.63 -16.33
C PRO A 362 25.70 2.15 -16.60
N ASP A 363 25.17 1.92 -17.82
CA ASP A 363 23.83 2.36 -18.21
C ASP A 363 22.72 1.36 -17.87
N ILE A 364 23.06 0.16 -17.35
CA ILE A 364 22.04 -0.84 -17.02
C ILE A 364 21.13 -0.36 -15.88
N SER A 365 19.83 -0.47 -16.09
CA SER A 365 18.84 -0.12 -15.07
C SER A 365 18.79 -1.20 -13.98
N ALA A 366 18.33 -0.85 -12.78
CA ALA A 366 18.10 -1.84 -11.72
C ALA A 366 17.09 -2.93 -12.11
N ALA A 367 16.16 -2.62 -13.02
CA ALA A 367 15.19 -3.59 -13.52
C ALA A 367 15.88 -4.61 -14.45
N HIS A 368 16.71 -4.14 -15.38
CA HIS A 368 17.47 -4.99 -16.29
C HIS A 368 18.55 -5.81 -15.59
N ALA A 369 19.27 -5.22 -14.64
CA ALA A 369 20.22 -5.96 -13.82
C ALA A 369 19.52 -7.03 -12.96
N ALA A 370 18.33 -6.74 -12.42
CA ALA A 370 17.53 -7.75 -11.71
C ALA A 370 17.12 -8.92 -12.61
N ILE A 371 16.91 -8.68 -13.90
CA ILE A 371 16.62 -9.73 -14.88
C ILE A 371 17.87 -10.58 -15.11
N VAL A 372 19.02 -9.94 -15.40
CA VAL A 372 20.31 -10.61 -15.59
C VAL A 372 20.64 -11.54 -14.42
N VAL A 373 20.47 -11.06 -13.19
CA VAL A 373 20.87 -11.82 -11.99
C VAL A 373 19.77 -12.71 -11.40
N GLY A 374 18.58 -12.73 -12.02
CA GLY A 374 17.43 -13.49 -11.52
C GLY A 374 17.00 -13.07 -10.11
N ALA A 375 16.91 -11.77 -9.85
CA ALA A 375 16.47 -11.15 -8.60
C ALA A 375 15.22 -10.27 -8.81
N THR A 376 14.69 -9.69 -7.74
CA THR A 376 13.62 -8.69 -7.84
C THR A 376 14.23 -7.30 -8.01
N LYS A 377 13.60 -6.47 -8.84
CA LYS A 377 14.00 -5.07 -9.04
C LYS A 377 14.16 -4.32 -7.71
N ASP A 378 13.24 -4.52 -6.77
CA ASP A 378 13.26 -3.82 -5.48
C ASP A 378 14.51 -4.17 -4.65
N ASN A 379 15.02 -5.41 -4.76
CA ASN A 379 16.24 -5.83 -4.06
C ASN A 379 17.50 -5.24 -4.71
N ILE A 380 17.52 -5.10 -6.04
CA ILE A 380 18.66 -4.50 -6.76
C ILE A 380 18.66 -2.98 -6.63
N ALA A 381 17.48 -2.36 -6.70
CA ALA A 381 17.32 -0.92 -6.68
C ALA A 381 17.84 -0.29 -5.38
N VAL A 382 17.81 -0.99 -4.24
CA VAL A 382 18.33 -0.48 -2.96
C VAL A 382 19.86 -0.53 -2.83
N ARG A 383 20.57 -1.17 -3.76
CA ARG A 383 22.03 -1.30 -3.71
C ARG A 383 22.73 -0.01 -4.09
N THR A 384 23.88 0.25 -3.47
CA THR A 384 24.69 1.45 -3.70
C THR A 384 25.00 1.68 -5.19
N ALA A 385 25.35 0.62 -5.94
CA ALA A 385 25.68 0.72 -7.37
C ALA A 385 24.51 1.21 -8.26
N PHE A 386 23.27 1.06 -7.79
CA PHE A 386 22.06 1.45 -8.52
C PHE A 386 21.38 2.71 -7.98
N GLN A 387 21.92 3.29 -6.90
CA GLN A 387 21.45 4.55 -6.34
C GLN A 387 22.13 5.71 -7.07
N LYS A 388 21.33 6.73 -7.43
CA LYS A 388 21.87 8.02 -7.90
C LYS A 388 22.42 8.77 -6.69
N LEU A 389 23.69 8.53 -6.39
CA LEU A 389 24.45 9.22 -5.34
C LEU A 389 25.35 10.28 -5.97
N SER A 390 25.57 11.37 -5.25
CA SER A 390 26.67 12.29 -5.58
C SER A 390 28.01 11.55 -5.45
N ALA A 391 29.05 12.02 -6.14
CA ALA A 391 30.39 11.44 -5.99
C ALA A 391 30.89 11.55 -4.53
N GLU A 392 30.52 12.63 -3.84
CA GLU A 392 30.83 12.88 -2.44
C GLU A 392 30.12 11.88 -1.51
N ASP A 393 28.81 11.65 -1.67
CA ASP A 393 28.07 10.66 -0.88
C ASP A 393 28.58 9.23 -1.13
N ARG A 394 29.04 8.95 -2.35
CA ARG A 394 29.59 7.64 -2.71
C ARG A 394 30.95 7.42 -2.06
N ALA A 395 31.87 8.38 -2.17
CA ALA A 395 33.16 8.34 -1.50
C ALA A 395 33.01 8.23 0.02
N ARG A 396 32.09 9.01 0.61
CA ARG A 396 31.77 8.95 2.03
C ARG A 396 31.25 7.58 2.46
N LEU A 397 30.40 6.93 1.65
CA LEU A 397 29.91 5.59 1.94
C LEU A 397 31.01 4.54 1.86
N ASP A 398 31.92 4.66 0.90
CA ASP A 398 33.04 3.73 0.73
C ASP A 398 34.03 3.87 1.90
N GLU A 399 34.33 5.10 2.32
CA GLU A 399 35.13 5.39 3.52
C GLU A 399 34.50 4.81 4.79
N ILE A 400 33.19 5.04 5.00
CA ILE A 400 32.45 4.52 6.16
C ILE A 400 32.46 2.99 6.21
N LYS A 401 32.26 2.32 5.07
CA LYS A 401 32.27 0.85 4.97
C LYS A 401 33.66 0.28 5.22
N ALA A 402 34.71 0.96 4.76
CA ALA A 402 36.09 0.57 4.98
C ALA A 402 36.49 0.73 6.46
N ALA A 403 36.10 1.85 7.08
CA ALA A 403 36.41 2.15 8.48
C ALA A 403 35.63 1.27 9.47
N THR A 404 34.44 0.81 9.10
CA THR A 404 33.59 -0.04 9.97
C THR A 404 33.06 -1.22 9.15
N PRO A 405 33.85 -2.30 8.99
CA PRO A 405 33.43 -3.48 8.25
C PRO A 405 32.36 -4.26 9.03
N ARG A 406 31.42 -4.87 8.30
CA ARG A 406 30.35 -5.68 8.90
C ARG A 406 30.91 -6.97 9.49
N LYS A 407 30.56 -7.26 10.74
CA LYS A 407 30.97 -8.49 11.42
C LYS A 407 30.18 -9.69 10.89
N GLN A 408 30.81 -10.86 10.83
CA GLN A 408 30.16 -12.10 10.40
C GLN A 408 28.97 -12.42 11.32
N GLY A 409 27.81 -12.73 10.74
CA GLY A 409 26.57 -13.01 11.48
C GLY A 409 25.81 -11.78 12.00
N GLN A 410 26.36 -10.56 11.87
CA GLN A 410 25.70 -9.34 12.31
C GLN A 410 24.47 -9.01 11.45
N SER A 411 23.34 -8.68 12.07
CA SER A 411 22.15 -8.28 11.32
C SER A 411 22.39 -6.94 10.59
N LYS A 412 21.68 -6.71 9.47
CA LYS A 412 21.76 -5.43 8.73
C LYS A 412 21.37 -4.23 9.60
N GLY A 413 20.49 -4.43 10.58
CA GLY A 413 20.06 -3.38 11.49
C GLY A 413 21.14 -3.04 12.51
N ASP A 414 21.77 -4.05 13.11
CA ASP A 414 22.82 -3.81 14.11
C ASP A 414 24.07 -3.24 13.46
N TYR A 415 24.38 -3.67 12.23
CA TYR A 415 25.43 -3.04 11.44
C TYR A 415 25.13 -1.56 11.16
N ALA A 416 23.87 -1.20 10.87
CA ALA A 416 23.51 0.20 10.68
C ALA A 416 23.69 1.03 11.95
N ASP A 417 23.41 0.45 13.12
CA ASP A 417 23.60 1.12 14.40
C ASP A 417 25.10 1.31 14.72
N ASP A 418 25.94 0.31 14.45
CA ASP A 418 27.41 0.44 14.57
C ASP A 418 27.94 1.55 13.65
N LEU A 419 27.51 1.59 12.38
CA LEU A 419 27.88 2.65 11.44
C LEU A 419 27.47 4.04 11.96
N LYS A 420 26.30 4.15 12.59
CA LYS A 420 25.78 5.39 13.17
C LYS A 420 26.52 5.82 14.43
N ALA A 421 26.96 4.86 15.25
CA ALA A 421 27.75 5.14 16.45
C ALA A 421 29.12 5.75 16.08
N VAL A 422 29.76 5.23 15.02
CA VAL A 422 31.05 5.75 14.53
C VAL A 422 30.86 7.02 13.70
N ASN A 423 29.72 7.17 13.03
CA ASN A 423 29.39 8.32 12.18
C ASN A 423 28.07 8.95 12.64
N PRO A 424 28.07 9.80 13.68
CA PRO A 424 26.86 10.40 14.24
C PRO A 424 26.02 11.19 13.24
N ASP A 425 26.63 11.72 12.18
CA ASP A 425 25.93 12.46 11.11
C ASP A 425 25.34 11.55 10.02
N LEU A 426 25.59 10.24 10.07
CA LEU A 426 25.11 9.29 9.07
C LEU A 426 23.57 9.28 9.06
N SER A 427 23.00 9.69 7.92
CA SER A 427 21.55 9.70 7.77
C SER A 427 20.99 8.28 7.65
N ALA A 428 19.74 8.07 8.07
CA ALA A 428 19.08 6.77 7.89
C ALA A 428 18.97 6.33 6.42
N ALA A 429 19.02 7.29 5.47
CA ALA A 429 19.04 6.98 4.04
C ALA A 429 20.39 6.42 3.60
N LEU A 430 21.49 7.08 3.97
CA LEU A 430 22.85 6.63 3.66
C LEU A 430 23.17 5.34 4.42
N ALA A 431 22.78 5.19 5.68
CA ALA A 431 22.91 3.94 6.42
C ALA A 431 22.14 2.80 5.76
N ALA A 432 20.90 3.04 5.29
CA ALA A 432 20.13 2.02 4.59
C ALA A 432 20.80 1.57 3.29
N ILE A 433 21.43 2.49 2.55
CA ILE A 433 22.22 2.17 1.37
C ILE A 433 23.48 1.39 1.76
N ALA A 434 24.18 1.81 2.82
CA ALA A 434 25.39 1.16 3.31
C ALA A 434 25.16 -0.32 3.67
N VAL A 435 24.04 -0.61 4.33
CA VAL A 435 23.70 -1.96 4.80
C VAL A 435 22.83 -2.76 3.83
N GLY A 436 22.48 -2.18 2.68
CA GLY A 436 21.59 -2.81 1.68
C GLY A 436 20.21 -3.15 2.24
N SER A 437 19.57 -2.18 2.90
CA SER A 437 18.24 -2.30 3.53
C SER A 437 17.31 -1.17 3.09
N SER A 438 16.04 -1.25 3.46
CA SER A 438 15.09 -0.16 3.18
C SER A 438 15.26 0.97 4.18
N LYS A 439 15.18 2.22 3.70
CA LYS A 439 15.19 3.42 4.57
C LYS A 439 14.15 3.35 5.68
N LYS A 440 12.96 2.79 5.40
CA LYS A 440 11.88 2.65 6.39
C LYS A 440 12.29 1.77 7.57
N MET A 441 13.02 0.68 7.30
CA MET A 441 13.52 -0.20 8.36
C MET A 441 14.58 0.48 9.23
N ILE A 442 15.53 1.18 8.60
CA ILE A 442 16.61 1.84 9.35
C ILE A 442 16.10 3.07 10.12
N ALA A 443 15.25 3.89 9.52
CA ALA A 443 14.68 5.07 10.17
C ALA A 443 13.76 4.74 11.37
N GLY A 444 13.30 3.49 11.49
CA GLY A 444 12.53 3.02 12.64
C GLY A 444 13.38 2.63 13.86
N ARG A 445 14.70 2.48 13.70
CA ARG A 445 15.63 2.08 14.77
C ARG A 445 15.92 3.24 15.71
N ALA A 446 16.13 2.92 16.99
CA ALA A 446 16.35 3.91 18.05
C ALA A 446 17.51 4.86 17.72
N SER A 447 18.63 4.32 17.23
CA SER A 447 19.85 5.05 16.84
C SER A 447 19.64 6.08 15.72
N PHE A 448 18.53 6.00 14.99
CA PHE A 448 18.19 6.89 13.89
C PHE A 448 16.91 7.71 14.13
N LYS A 449 16.25 7.53 15.29
CA LYS A 449 15.16 8.41 15.71
C LYS A 449 15.78 9.69 16.26
N VAL A 450 15.35 10.83 15.72
CA VAL A 450 15.69 12.13 16.29
C VAL A 450 15.05 12.20 17.67
N ILE A 451 15.87 12.17 18.73
CA ILE A 451 15.45 12.61 20.06
C ILE A 451 15.30 14.12 19.93
N SER A 452 14.06 14.59 19.81
CA SER A 452 13.76 16.00 19.97
C SER A 452 13.80 16.28 21.47
N ASP A 453 15.00 16.48 22.01
CA ASP A 453 15.13 17.02 23.36
C ASP A 453 14.58 18.44 23.36
N ARG A 454 13.60 18.63 24.25
CA ARG A 454 12.92 19.89 24.52
C ARG A 454 13.95 20.86 25.11
N SER A 455 14.08 22.03 24.50
CA SER A 455 14.51 23.26 25.18
C SER A 455 13.29 24.00 25.66
#